data_AF-A0A937W3B4-F1
#
_entry.id   AF-A0A937W3B4-F1
#
_cell.length_a   1.000
_cell.length_b   1.000
_cell.length_c   1.000
_cell.angle_alpha   90.00
_cell.angle_beta   90.00
_cell.angle_gamma   90.00
#
_symmetry.space_group_name_H-M   'P 1'
#
loop_
_entity.id
_entity.type
_entity.pdbx_description
1 polymer ?
#
loop_
_entity_poly.entity_id
_entity_poly.type
_entity_poly.pdbx_seq_one_letter_code
_entity_poly.pdbx_strand_id
1 'polypeptide(L)' 'MANRHPSAIKRARQNVKRNARNSSLRSALRTAVKKVLVAVDQADATMAQGELQQAVRALGKATTKGIVHK' A
#
# COMPACT_ATOMS: atom_id res chain seq x y z
N MET A 1 2.19 25.69 -19.99
CA MET A 1 1.04 24.82 -20.33
C MET A 1 1.53 23.41 -20.65
N ALA A 2 1.67 22.55 -19.63
CA ALA A 2 2.20 21.21 -19.77
C ALA A 2 1.12 20.23 -20.24
N ASN A 3 0.59 20.37 -21.47
CA ASN A 3 -0.35 19.40 -22.07
C ASN A 3 -0.56 19.61 -23.60
N ARG A 4 0.48 20.02 -24.36
CA ARG A 4 0.35 20.15 -25.83
C ARG A 4 0.79 18.90 -26.60
N HIS A 5 1.64 18.05 -26.00
CA HIS A 5 2.18 16.85 -26.66
C HIS A 5 1.31 15.60 -26.38
N PRO A 6 0.93 14.80 -27.41
CA PRO A 6 0.06 13.63 -27.23
C PRO A 6 0.55 12.62 -26.20
N SER A 7 1.87 12.43 -26.09
CA SER A 7 2.48 11.54 -25.09
C SER A 7 2.29 12.04 -23.65
N ALA A 8 2.33 13.36 -23.42
CA ALA A 8 2.13 13.96 -22.10
C ALA A 8 0.69 13.75 -21.62
N ILE A 9 -0.29 13.97 -22.49
CA ILE A 9 -1.71 13.72 -22.22
C ILE A 9 -1.96 12.22 -21.91
N LYS A 10 -1.29 11.32 -22.63
CA LYS A 10 -1.34 9.88 -22.33
C LYS A 10 -0.74 9.57 -20.96
N ARG A 11 0.41 10.15 -20.61
CA ARG A 11 1.05 9.95 -19.29
C ARG A 11 0.18 10.47 -18.15
N ALA A 12 -0.43 11.65 -18.31
CA ALA A 12 -1.37 12.20 -17.32
C ALA A 12 -2.52 11.23 -17.01
N ARG A 13 -3.18 10.68 -18.04
CA ARG A 13 -4.26 9.69 -17.88
C ARG A 13 -3.79 8.41 -17.18
N GLN A 14 -2.60 7.92 -17.53
CA GLN A 14 -2.05 6.72 -16.88
C GLN A 14 -1.68 6.98 -15.41
N ASN A 15 -1.16 8.17 -15.10
CA ASN A 15 -0.75 8.54 -13.75
C ASN A 15 -1.95 8.57 -12.79
N VAL A 16 -3.09 9.11 -13.21
CA VAL A 16 -4.33 9.08 -12.41
C VAL A 16 -4.72 7.64 -12.04
N LYS A 17 -4.72 6.72 -13.02
CA LYS A 17 -5.04 5.31 -12.79
C LYS A 17 -4.05 4.63 -11.85
N ARG A 18 -2.75 4.85 -12.05
CA ARG A 18 -1.70 4.30 -11.17
C ARG A 18 -1.78 4.86 -9.76
N ASN A 19 -2.06 6.16 -9.61
CA ASN A 19 -2.18 6.82 -8.32
C ASN A 19 -3.36 6.25 -7.52
N ALA A 20 -4.54 6.13 -8.15
CA ALA A 20 -5.71 5.55 -7.49
C ALA A 20 -5.43 4.12 -6.95
N ARG A 21 -4.81 3.27 -7.78
CA ARG A 21 -4.41 1.91 -7.38
C ARG A 21 -3.36 1.90 -6.27
N ASN A 22 -2.32 2.74 -6.37
CA ASN A 22 -1.23 2.74 -5.40
C ASN A 22 -1.65 3.35 -4.07
N SER A 23 -2.53 4.36 -4.09
CA SER A 23 -3.10 4.97 -2.89
C SER A 23 -3.91 3.97 -2.09
N SER A 24 -4.84 3.24 -2.73
CA SER A 24 -5.66 2.23 -2.03
C SER A 24 -4.82 1.11 -1.41
N LEU A 25 -3.82 0.60 -2.16
CA LEU A 25 -2.92 -0.44 -1.67
C LEU A 25 -2.03 0.06 -0.52
N ARG A 26 -1.55 1.30 -0.59
CA ARG A 26 -0.74 1.91 0.49
C ARG A 26 -1.58 2.13 1.75
N SER A 27 -2.83 2.57 1.60
CA SER A 27 -3.75 2.72 2.74
C SER A 27 -4.07 1.38 3.38
N ALA A 28 -4.38 0.35 2.58
CA ALA A 28 -4.61 -1.01 3.10
C ALA A 28 -3.40 -1.56 3.85
N LEU A 29 -2.19 -1.32 3.32
CA LEU A 29 -0.94 -1.71 3.99
C LEU A 29 -0.79 -1.01 5.35
N ARG A 30 -1.01 0.30 5.41
CA ARG A 30 -0.97 1.08 6.66
C ARG A 30 -1.98 0.58 7.68
N THR A 31 -3.19 0.24 7.23
CA THR A 31 -4.21 -0.35 8.10
C THR A 31 -3.77 -1.69 8.67
N ALA A 32 -3.18 -2.58 7.86
CA ALA A 32 -2.66 -3.87 8.33
C ALA A 32 -1.59 -3.69 9.41
N VAL A 33 -0.64 -2.76 9.20
CA VAL A 33 0.38 -2.44 10.21
C VAL A 33 -0.27 -1.88 11.49
N LYS A 34 -1.26 -0.98 11.36
CA LYS A 34 -1.96 -0.42 12.51
C LYS A 34 -2.67 -1.49 13.34
N LYS A 35 -3.30 -2.49 12.70
CA LYS A 35 -3.96 -3.60 13.42
C LYS A 35 -2.99 -4.38 14.29
N VAL A 36 -1.79 -4.67 13.77
CA VAL A 36 -0.73 -5.34 14.53
C VAL A 36 -0.33 -4.49 15.74
N LEU A 37 -0.08 -3.19 15.55
CA LEU A 37 0.29 -2.29 16.64
C LEU A 37 -0.79 -2.24 17.73
N VAL A 38 -2.06 -2.13 17.34
CA VAL A 38 -3.18 -2.12 18.29
C VAL A 38 -3.29 -3.45 19.05
N ALA A 39 -3.12 -4.59 18.37
CA ALA A 39 -3.15 -5.91 19.03
C ALA A 39 -1.98 -6.08 20.02
N VAL A 40 -0.81 -5.54 19.69
CA VAL A 40 0.36 -5.53 20.58
C VAL A 40 0.11 -4.63 21.81
N ASP A 41 -0.44 -3.44 21.60
CA ASP A 41 -0.78 -2.50 22.69
C ASP A 41 -1.83 -3.08 23.64
N GLN A 42 -2.72 -3.94 23.13
CA GLN A 42 -3.74 -4.64 23.92
C GLN A 42 -3.23 -5.92 24.62
N ALA A 43 -1.94 -6.25 24.48
CA ALA A 43 -1.30 -7.45 25.02
C ALA A 43 -1.94 -8.79 24.59
N ASP A 44 -2.68 -8.82 23.48
CA ASP A 44 -3.23 -10.05 22.91
C ASP A 44 -2.23 -10.70 21.96
N ALA A 45 -1.43 -11.63 22.52
CA ALA A 45 -0.37 -12.31 21.79
C ALA A 45 -0.89 -13.15 20.60
N THR A 46 -2.10 -13.72 20.72
CA THR A 46 -2.66 -14.60 19.69
C THR A 46 -3.17 -13.82 18.49
N MET A 47 -3.90 -12.73 18.74
CA MET A 47 -4.36 -11.83 17.69
C MET A 47 -3.19 -11.10 17.04
N ALA A 48 -2.18 -10.67 17.82
CA ALA A 48 -0.99 -10.03 17.29
C ALA A 48 -0.23 -10.92 16.31
N GLN A 49 -0.04 -12.21 16.62
CA GLN A 49 0.61 -13.16 15.70
C GLN A 49 -0.19 -13.35 14.40
N GLY A 50 -1.51 -13.51 14.49
CA GLY A 50 -2.36 -13.67 13.32
C GLY A 50 -2.33 -12.46 12.38
N GLU A 51 -2.48 -11.26 12.95
CA GLU A 51 -2.41 -10.00 12.19
C GLU A 51 -1.01 -9.74 11.64
N LEU A 52 0.06 -10.12 12.37
CA LEU A 52 1.43 -9.97 11.91
C LEU A 52 1.70 -10.80 10.64
N GLN A 53 1.25 -12.05 10.59
CA GLN A 53 1.40 -12.89 9.39
C GLN A 53 0.72 -12.26 8.17
N GLN A 54 -0.47 -11.69 8.35
CA GLN A 54 -1.19 -10.99 7.29
C GLN A 54 -0.45 -9.72 6.84
N ALA A 55 0.06 -8.93 7.79
CA ALA A 55 0.81 -7.72 7.51
C ALA A 55 2.11 -8.01 6.76
N VAL A 56 2.87 -9.05 7.14
CA VAL A 56 4.08 -9.49 6.45
C VAL A 56 3.77 -9.90 5.00
N ARG A 57 2.70 -10.66 4.78
CA ARG A 57 2.28 -11.04 3.42
C ARG A 57 1.86 -9.82 2.59
N ALA A 58 1.17 -8.86 3.21
CA ALA A 58 0.79 -7.61 2.55
C ALA A 58 2.02 -6.76 2.18
N LEU A 59 3.01 -6.67 3.07
CA LEU A 59 4.30 -6.00 2.83
C LEU A 59 5.05 -6.62 1.66
N GLY A 60 5.20 -7.96 1.63
CA GLY A 60 5.87 -8.65 0.52
C GLY A 60 5.18 -8.43 -0.85
N LYS A 61 3.85 -8.34 -0.85
CA LYS A 61 3.10 -8.00 -2.07
C LYS A 61 3.30 -6.53 -2.47
N ALA A 62 3.38 -5.62 -1.50
CA ALA A 62 3.58 -4.20 -1.75
C ALA A 62 4.99 -3.90 -2.31
N THR A 63 6.01 -4.60 -1.83
CA THR A 63 7.39 -4.51 -2.35
C THR A 63 7.49 -5.09 -3.76
N THR A 64 6.91 -6.26 -4.00
CA THR A 64 6.88 -6.88 -5.35
C THR A 64 6.17 -5.98 -6.38
N LYS A 65 5.12 -5.26 -5.97
CA LYS A 65 4.39 -4.32 -6.83
C LYS A 65 5.06 -2.94 -6.97
N GLY A 66 6.22 -2.72 -6.36
CA GLY A 66 6.97 -1.46 -6.39
C GLY A 66 6.27 -0.30 -5.69
N ILE A 67 5.40 -0.58 -4.72
CA ILE A 67 4.64 0.44 -3.96
C ILE A 67 5.48 0.96 -2.79
N VAL A 68 6.27 0.07 -2.20
CA VAL A 68 7.27 0.33 -1.16
C VAL A 68 8.61 -0.16 -1.69
N HIS A 69 9.67 0.60 -1.43
CA HIS A 69 11.03 0.19 -1.81
C HIS A 69 11.48 -1.00 -0.95
N LYS A 70 12.41 -1.81 -1.47
CA LYS A 70 13.04 -2.89 -0.70
C LYS A 70 14.03 -2.33 0.32
#